data_AF-A0A7X9FR79-F1
#
_entry.id   AF-A0A7X9FR79-F1
#
_cell.length_a   1.000
_cell.length_b   1.000
_cell.length_c   1.000
_cell.angle_alpha   90.00
_cell.angle_beta   90.00
_cell.angle_gamma   90.00
#
_symmetry.space_group_name_H-M   'P 1'
#
loop_
_entity.id
_entity.type
_entity.pdbx_description
1 polymer ?
#
loop_
_entity_poly.entity_id
_entity_poly.type
_entity_poly.pdbx_seq_one_letter_code
_entity_poly.pdbx_strand_id
1 'polypeptide(L)'
;MKDLDYAAGYLIACLEEGEAVFLLGVRDVVEVQGEIRVLASKASLNRENFYDMFSQKGNPRLSSLTLVLDELGLGVKFCPKLGRRKAV
;
A
#
# COMPACT_ATOMS: atom_id res chain seq x y z
N MET A 1 -3.01 13.16 -8.33
CA MET A 1 -3.16 12.52 -9.66
C MET A 1 -4.28 11.50 -9.52
N LYS A 2 -5.43 11.69 -10.19
CA LYS A 2 -6.66 10.90 -9.99
C LYS A 2 -6.73 9.66 -10.91
N ASP A 3 -5.58 9.05 -11.16
CA ASP A 3 -5.49 7.87 -12.02
C ASP A 3 -5.19 6.66 -11.15
N LEU A 4 -6.16 5.76 -11.03
CA LEU A 4 -6.07 4.55 -10.20
C LEU A 4 -5.09 3.54 -10.80
N ASP A 5 -5.00 3.47 -12.13
CA ASP A 5 -4.06 2.58 -12.82
C ASP A 5 -2.62 3.04 -12.60
N TYR A 6 -2.38 4.35 -12.62
CA TYR A 6 -1.07 4.91 -12.28
C TYR A 6 -0.69 4.61 -10.83
N ALA A 7 -1.59 4.82 -9.88
CA ALA A 7 -1.35 4.53 -8.46
C ALA A 7 -1.06 3.03 -8.23
N ALA A 8 -1.81 2.14 -8.90
CA ALA A 8 -1.56 0.70 -8.85
C ALA A 8 -0.19 0.34 -9.41
N GLY A 9 0.17 0.85 -10.60
CA GLY A 9 1.48 0.61 -11.22
C GLY A 9 2.63 1.12 -10.36
N TYR A 10 2.48 2.30 -9.76
CA TYR A 10 3.45 2.87 -8.84
C TYR A 10 3.67 1.99 -7.60
N LEU A 11 2.59 1.55 -6.93
CA LEU A 11 2.71 0.68 -5.76
C LEU A 11 3.31 -0.68 -6.08
N ILE A 12 3.03 -1.23 -7.27
CA ILE A 12 3.66 -2.47 -7.75
C ILE A 12 5.17 -2.26 -7.87
N ALA A 13 5.62 -1.18 -8.50
CA ALA A 13 7.05 -0.87 -8.63
C ALA A 13 7.72 -0.71 -7.25
N CYS A 14 7.08 0.00 -6.31
CA CYS A 14 7.60 0.11 -4.94
C CYS A 14 7.69 -1.25 -4.23
N LEU A 15 6.72 -2.15 -4.45
CA LEU A 15 6.73 -3.49 -3.87
C LEU A 15 7.84 -4.38 -4.45
N GLU A 16 8.17 -4.20 -5.73
CA GLU A 16 9.30 -4.89 -6.37
C GLU A 16 10.65 -4.43 -5.82
N GLU A 17 10.79 -3.14 -5.46
CA GLU A 17 12.01 -2.62 -4.83
C GLU A 17 12.17 -3.08 -3.37
N GLY A 18 11.07 -3.21 -2.63
CA GLY A 18 11.06 -3.82 -1.32
C GLY A 18 10.02 -3.27 -0.36
N GLU A 19 9.86 -3.93 0.78
CA GLU A 19 8.83 -3.62 1.78
C GLU A 19 8.89 -2.17 2.27
N ALA A 20 10.08 -1.65 2.59
CA ALA A 20 10.22 -0.26 3.06
C ALA A 20 9.84 0.77 1.99
N VAL A 21 10.17 0.51 0.72
CA VAL A 21 9.81 1.38 -0.41
C VAL A 21 8.31 1.33 -0.65
N PHE A 22 7.70 0.14 -0.56
CA PHE A 22 6.26 -0.02 -0.65
C PHE A 22 5.49 0.75 0.42
N LEU A 23 5.91 0.67 1.69
CA LEU A 23 5.26 1.40 2.78
C LEU A 23 5.31 2.92 2.54
N LEU A 24 6.46 3.43 2.09
CA LEU A 24 6.60 4.84 1.70
C LEU A 24 5.72 5.18 0.49
N GLY A 25 5.66 4.31 -0.51
CA GLY A 25 4.82 4.51 -1.69
C GLY A 25 3.33 4.61 -1.35
N VAL A 26 2.84 3.81 -0.40
CA VAL A 26 1.46 3.93 0.11
C VAL A 26 1.23 5.31 0.71
N ARG A 27 2.19 5.83 1.49
CA ARG A 27 2.12 7.18 2.04
C ARG A 27 2.04 8.24 0.92
N ASP A 28 2.90 8.13 -0.09
CA ASP A 28 2.95 9.08 -1.20
C ASP A 28 1.64 9.11 -1.99
N VAL A 29 1.06 7.94 -2.30
CA VAL A 29 -0.25 7.84 -2.98
C VAL A 29 -1.35 8.48 -2.15
N VAL A 30 -1.36 8.22 -0.84
CA VAL A 30 -2.34 8.77 0.10
C VAL A 30 -2.21 10.29 0.23
N GLU A 31 -0.99 10.83 0.25
CA GLU A 31 -0.72 12.28 0.28
C GLU A 31 -1.14 12.97 -1.02
N VAL A 32 -0.95 12.30 -2.17
CA VAL A 32 -1.31 12.81 -3.50
C VAL A 32 -2.82 12.72 -3.79
N GLN A 33 -3.52 11.71 -3.28
CA GLN A 33 -4.98 11.57 -3.43
C GLN A 33 -5.76 12.41 -2.42
N GLY A 34 -5.12 12.79 -1.30
CA GLY A 34 -5.49 14.00 -0.58
C GLY A 34 -6.70 13.87 0.33
N GLU A 35 -6.87 12.77 1.07
CA GLU A 35 -7.76 12.74 2.24
C GLU A 35 -7.25 11.79 3.35
N ILE A 36 -6.01 11.98 3.82
CA ILE A 36 -5.50 11.29 5.02
C ILE A 36 -6.49 11.33 6.18
N ARG A 37 -7.23 12.44 6.36
CA ARG A 37 -8.25 12.56 7.42
C ARG A 37 -9.44 11.63 7.23
N VAL A 38 -9.89 11.38 6.00
CA VAL A 38 -11.04 10.51 5.72
C VAL A 38 -10.62 9.05 5.82
N LEU A 39 -9.45 8.72 5.29
CA LEU A 39 -8.80 7.41 5.47
C LEU A 39 -8.58 7.07 6.95
N ALA A 40 -8.00 7.98 7.71
CA ALA A 40 -7.77 7.86 9.16
C ALA A 40 -9.08 7.62 9.93
N SER A 41 -10.11 8.43 9.64
CA SER A 41 -11.39 8.33 10.33
C SER A 41 -12.15 7.03 10.02
N LYS A 42 -12.05 6.52 8.79
CA LYS A 42 -12.74 5.28 8.39
C LYS A 42 -11.97 4.02 8.75
N ALA A 43 -10.64 4.05 8.69
CA ALA A 43 -9.79 2.95 9.13
C ALA A 43 -9.64 2.88 10.67
N SER A 44 -10.25 3.82 11.42
CA SER A 44 -10.05 4.00 12.87
C SER A 44 -8.57 4.17 13.26
N LEU A 45 -7.78 4.79 12.37
CA LEU A 45 -6.37 5.05 12.57
C LEU A 45 -6.19 6.54 12.80
N ASN A 46 -5.52 6.96 13.88
CA ASN A 46 -5.12 8.36 14.00
C ASN A 46 -3.95 8.66 13.03
N ARG A 47 -3.72 9.94 12.73
CA ARG A 47 -2.71 10.39 11.76
C ARG A 47 -1.30 9.91 12.11
N GLU A 48 -0.97 9.94 13.38
CA GLU A 48 0.34 9.56 13.92
C GLU A 48 0.59 8.05 13.72
N ASN A 49 -0.36 7.22 14.13
CA ASN A 49 -0.31 5.78 13.95
C ASN A 49 -0.28 5.40 12.47
N PHE A 50 -0.96 6.15 11.59
CA PHE A 50 -0.84 5.94 10.14
C PHE A 50 0.60 6.18 9.65
N TYR A 51 1.21 7.32 10.00
CA TYR A 51 2.57 7.63 9.58
C TYR A 51 3.62 6.69 10.19
N ASP A 52 3.40 6.20 11.42
CA ASP A 52 4.25 5.18 12.04
C ASP A 52 4.11 3.82 11.33
N MET A 53 2.88 3.40 11.04
CA MET A 53 2.60 2.12 10.37
C MET A 53 3.11 2.08 8.93
N PHE A 54 3.09 3.20 8.21
CA PHE A 54 3.59 3.29 6.83
C PHE A 54 4.96 3.99 6.75
N SER A 55 5.74 3.92 7.83
CA SER A 55 7.14 4.36 7.84
C SER A 55 8.07 3.29 7.23
N GLN A 56 9.34 3.64 6.97
CA GLN A 56 10.34 2.67 6.48
C GLN A 56 10.52 1.42 7.36
N LYS A 57 10.19 1.53 8.66
CA LYS A 57 10.27 0.42 9.64
C LYS A 57 8.89 0.04 10.18
N GLY A 58 7.83 0.55 9.55
CA GLY A 58 6.47 0.28 9.94
C GLY A 58 6.13 -1.20 9.77
N ASN A 59 5.19 -1.69 10.56
CA ASN A 59 4.67 -3.04 10.44
C ASN A 59 3.14 -2.98 10.52
N PRO A 60 2.48 -2.51 9.45
CA PRO A 60 1.04 -2.42 9.43
C PRO A 60 0.45 -3.83 9.50
N ARG A 61 -0.59 -4.00 10.31
CA ARG A 61 -1.39 -5.23 10.23
C ARG A 61 -1.97 -5.34 8.83
N LEU A 62 -2.04 -6.56 8.29
CA LEU A 62 -2.63 -6.82 6.97
C LEU A 62 -4.04 -6.21 6.87
N SER A 63 -4.83 -6.31 7.93
CA SER A 63 -6.17 -5.70 8.01
C SER A 63 -6.15 -4.18 7.79
N SER A 64 -5.19 -3.48 8.41
CA SER A 64 -5.04 -2.03 8.26
C SER A 64 -4.57 -1.67 6.85
N LEU A 65 -3.66 -2.45 6.30
CA LEU A 65 -3.16 -2.28 4.94
C LEU A 65 -4.27 -2.44 3.90
N THR A 66 -5.06 -3.52 4.00
CA THR A 66 -6.16 -3.78 3.07
C THR A 66 -7.26 -2.71 3.17
N LEU A 67 -7.56 -2.21 4.36
CA LEU A 67 -8.52 -1.11 4.55
C LEU A 67 -8.04 0.17 3.87
N VAL A 68 -6.76 0.51 4.01
CA VAL A 68 -6.18 1.68 3.36
C VAL A 68 -6.21 1.54 1.85
N LEU A 69 -5.83 0.38 1.30
CA LEU A 69 -5.88 0.14 -0.14
C LEU A 69 -7.31 0.21 -0.70
N ASP A 70 -8.30 -0.35 0.01
CA ASP A 70 -9.71 -0.31 -0.39
C ASP A 70 -10.25 1.12 -0.47
N GLU A 71 -9.92 1.95 0.53
CA GLU A 71 -10.28 3.37 0.55
C GLU A 71 -9.58 4.19 -0.56
N LEU A 72 -8.40 3.76 -1.00
CA LEU A 72 -7.73 4.33 -2.18
C LEU A 72 -8.32 3.83 -3.51
N GLY A 73 -9.30 2.92 -3.48
CA GLY A 73 -9.86 2.25 -4.66
C GLY A 73 -8.91 1.23 -5.28
N LEU A 74 -7.97 0.69 -4.50
CA LEU A 74 -6.92 -0.21 -4.95
C LEU A 74 -7.13 -1.63 -4.41
N GLY A 75 -6.93 -2.63 -5.26
CA GLY A 75 -7.02 -4.04 -4.91
C GLY A 75 -5.66 -4.74 -4.91
N VAL A 76 -5.52 -5.81 -4.12
CA VAL A 76 -4.35 -6.69 -4.14
C VAL A 76 -4.62 -7.88 -5.06
N LYS A 77 -3.68 -8.17 -5.97
CA LYS A 77 -3.72 -9.34 -6.85
C LYS A 77 -2.53 -10.24 -6.59
N PHE A 78 -2.79 -11.54 -6.47
CA PHE A 78 -1.75 -12.55 -6.38
C PHE A 78 -1.45 -13.11 -7.78
N CYS A 79 -0.17 -13.20 -8.10
CA CYS A 79 0.34 -13.79 -9.33
C CYS A 79 1.29 -14.95 -8.98
N PRO A 80 1.38 -16.01 -9.81
CA PRO A 80 2.35 -17.07 -9.59
C PRO A 80 3.76 -16.49 -9.65
N LYS A 81 4.55 -16.67 -8.58
CA LYS A 81 6.00 -16.50 -8.67
C LYS A 81 6.50 -17.61 -9.59
N LEU A 82 7.07 -17.23 -10.75
CA LEU A 82 7.54 -18.15 -11.79
C LEU A 82 8.12 -19.40 -11.13
N GLY A 83 7.41 -20.52 -11.29
CA GLY A 83 7.69 -21.72 -10.53
C GLY A 83 9.13 -22.13 -10.74
N ARG A 84 9.84 -22.36 -9.64
CA ARG A 84 11.00 -23.26 -9.61
C ARG A 84 10.61 -24.48 -10.43
N ARG A 85 11.18 -24.65 -11.63
CA ARG A 85 10.97 -25.85 -12.44
C ARG A 85 11.25 -27.03 -11.51
N LYS A 86 10.28 -27.93 -11.32
CA LYS A 86 10.62 -29.29 -10.95
C LYS A 86 11.49 -29.80 -12.09
N ALA A 87 12.80 -29.93 -11.83
CA ALA A 87 13.66 -30.76 -12.65
C ALA A 87 13.08 -32.19 -12.60
N VAL A 88 13.11 -32.81 -13.77
CA VAL A 88 12.58 -34.15 -14.07
C VAL A 88 13.16 -35.22 -13.15
#